data_AF-A0A8T6A6E9-F1
#
_entry.id   AF-A0A8T6A6E9-F1
#
_cell.length_a   1.000
_cell.length_b   1.000
_cell.length_c   1.000
_cell.angle_alpha   90.00
_cell.angle_beta   90.00
_cell.angle_gamma   90.00
#
_symmetry.space_group_name_H-M   'P 1'
#
loop_
_entity.id
_entity.type
_entity.pdbx_description
1 polymer ?
#
loop_
_entity_poly.entity_id
_entity_poly.type
_entity_poly.pdbx_seq_one_letter_code
_entity_poly.pdbx_strand_id
1 'polypeptide(L)' 'MANEKKTSRKKFRVAVSGSTVDGREISPVHLREAAENFNPDVYAARVNVEHYLSPCPSSEFSAMGDVTALST' A
#
# COMPACT_ATOMS: atom_id res chain seq x y z
N MET A 1 1.19 0.33 -35.32
CA MET A 1 0.92 -0.25 -33.98
C MET A 1 1.84 0.46 -33.01
N ALA A 2 1.30 1.24 -32.07
CA ALA A 2 2.12 2.04 -31.15
C ALA A 2 2.89 1.10 -30.21
N ASN A 3 4.20 1.30 -30.13
CA ASN A 3 5.07 0.57 -29.22
C ASN A 3 4.83 1.12 -27.79
N GLU A 4 4.08 0.40 -26.97
CA GLU A 4 3.87 0.76 -25.56
C GLU A 4 5.19 0.64 -24.80
N LYS A 5 5.81 1.78 -24.55
CA LYS A 5 7.01 1.88 -23.71
C LYS A 5 6.60 1.58 -22.27
N LYS A 6 6.87 0.36 -21.79
CA LYS A 6 6.61 -0.06 -20.40
C LYS A 6 7.38 0.83 -19.44
N THR A 7 6.73 1.82 -18.86
CA THR A 7 7.31 2.70 -17.85
C THR A 7 7.57 1.87 -16.60
N SER A 8 8.84 1.61 -16.27
CA SER A 8 9.18 0.92 -15.02
C SER A 8 8.87 1.85 -13.84
N ARG A 9 7.75 1.59 -13.15
CA ARG A 9 7.43 2.29 -11.91
C ARG A 9 8.32 1.73 -10.80
N LYS A 10 9.03 2.62 -10.10
CA LYS A 10 9.82 2.25 -8.91
C LYS A 10 8.87 1.71 -7.84
N LYS A 11 9.11 0.49 -7.38
CA LYS A 11 8.41 -0.07 -6.21
C LYS A 11 9.02 0.49 -4.93
N PHE A 12 8.17 0.74 -3.93
CA PHE A 12 8.59 1.19 -2.61
C PHE A 12 8.38 0.06 -1.60
N ARG A 13 9.29 -0.03 -0.63
CA ARG A 13 9.16 -0.97 0.48
C ARG A 13 8.19 -0.37 1.49
N VAL A 14 7.10 -1.09 1.76
CA VAL A 14 6.02 -0.63 2.64
C VAL A 14 6.10 -1.22 4.05
N ALA A 15 6.68 -2.42 4.21
CA ALA A 15 6.80 -3.09 5.49
C ALA A 15 7.99 -4.07 5.49
N VAL A 16 8.43 -4.43 6.70
CA VAL A 16 9.40 -5.50 6.97
C VAL A 16 8.84 -6.33 8.11
N SER A 17 9.03 -7.64 8.08
CA SER A 17 8.62 -8.53 9.16
C SER A 17 9.41 -8.26 10.45
N GLY A 18 8.77 -8.44 11.60
CA GLY A 18 9.37 -8.28 12.93
C GLY A 18 8.60 -7.32 13.84
N SER A 19 9.24 -6.91 14.93
CA SER A 19 8.64 -6.08 15.96
C SER A 19 8.36 -4.65 15.48
N THR A 20 7.18 -4.14 15.80
CA THR A 20 6.77 -2.75 15.55
C THR A 20 6.89 -1.91 16.81
N VAL A 21 6.93 -0.58 16.64
CA VAL A 21 7.11 0.39 17.74
C VAL A 21 5.98 0.36 18.77
N ASP A 22 4.81 -0.14 18.41
CA ASP A 22 3.63 -0.26 19.27
C ASP A 22 3.47 -1.66 19.88
N GLY A 23 4.51 -2.50 19.81
CA GLY A 23 4.57 -3.81 20.48
C GLY A 23 3.88 -4.95 19.75
N ARG A 24 3.41 -4.72 18.52
CA ARG A 24 2.90 -5.79 17.63
C ARG A 24 4.05 -6.44 16.86
N GLU A 25 3.77 -7.55 16.19
CA GLU A 25 4.72 -8.23 15.31
C GLU A 25 4.11 -8.42 13.92
N ILE A 26 4.87 -8.06 12.89
CA ILE A 26 4.54 -8.34 11.49
C ILE A 26 5.09 -9.72 11.14
N SER A 27 4.19 -10.71 11.05
CA SER A 27 4.55 -12.06 10.60
C SER A 27 5.05 -12.06 9.15
N PRO A 28 6.18 -12.73 8.84
CA PRO A 28 6.63 -12.94 7.47
C PRO A 28 5.61 -13.67 6.60
N VAL A 29 4.79 -14.54 7.19
CA VAL A 29 3.75 -15.30 6.46
C VAL A 29 2.66 -14.34 5.97
N HIS A 30 2.19 -13.43 6.82
CA HIS A 30 1.17 -12.45 6.43
C HIS A 30 1.62 -11.56 5.28
N LEU A 31 2.91 -11.21 5.21
CA LEU A 31 3.43 -10.40 4.09
C LEU A 31 3.39 -11.16 2.75
N ARG A 32 3.67 -12.47 2.76
CA ARG A 32 3.58 -13.31 1.56
C ARG A 32 2.14 -13.51 1.13
N GLU A 33 1.26 -13.87 2.07
CA GLU A 33 -0.16 -14.05 1.81
C GLU A 33 -0.83 -12.75 1.32
N ALA A 34 -0.41 -11.60 1.87
CA ALA A 34 -0.88 -10.30 1.40
C ALA A 34 -0.47 -10.05 -0.05
N ALA A 35 0.77 -10.39 -0.44
CA ALA A 35 1.23 -10.22 -1.82
C ALA A 35 0.55 -11.20 -2.81
N GLU A 36 0.32 -12.45 -2.39
CA GLU A 36 -0.31 -13.48 -3.23
C GLU A 36 -1.80 -13.23 -3.48
N ASN A 37 -2.52 -12.72 -2.46
CA ASN A 37 -3.97 -12.57 -2.51
C ASN A 37 -4.42 -11.12 -2.74
N PHE A 38 -3.51 -10.19 -3.07
CA PHE A 38 -3.87 -8.79 -3.27
C PHE A 38 -4.74 -8.61 -4.53
N ASN A 39 -6.01 -8.29 -4.31
CA ASN A 39 -6.94 -7.93 -5.39
C ASN A 39 -7.62 -6.57 -5.06
N PRO A 40 -7.27 -5.48 -5.76
CA PRO A 40 -7.83 -4.16 -5.50
C PRO A 40 -9.33 -4.06 -5.82
N ASP A 41 -9.87 -4.95 -6.66
CA ASP A 41 -11.31 -4.98 -6.97
C ASP A 41 -12.14 -5.53 -5.81
N VAL A 42 -11.53 -6.37 -4.97
CA VAL A 42 -12.17 -6.91 -3.75
C VAL A 42 -11.84 -6.03 -2.55
N TYR A 43 -10.56 -5.71 -2.35
CA TYR A 43 -10.11 -4.89 -1.24
C TYR A 43 -8.91 -4.00 -1.63
N ALA A 44 -9.18 -2.72 -1.83
CA ALA A 44 -8.16 -1.72 -2.18
C ALA A 44 -7.49 -1.14 -0.92
N ALA A 45 -6.18 -0.86 -1.02
CA ALA A 45 -5.43 -0.15 0.01
C ALA A 45 -5.10 1.28 -0.45
N ARG A 46 -5.44 2.25 0.41
CA ARG A 46 -5.18 3.68 0.23
C ARG A 46 -4.04 4.12 1.15
N VAL A 47 -3.24 5.09 0.70
CA VAL A 47 -2.13 5.66 1.46
C VAL A 47 -2.58 6.95 2.12
N ASN A 48 -2.62 6.96 3.45
CA ASN A 48 -2.94 8.16 4.24
C ASN A 48 -1.68 8.75 4.85
N VAL A 49 -1.76 10.03 5.20
CA VAL A 49 -0.76 10.67 6.07
C VAL A 49 -1.08 10.29 7.51
N GLU A 50 -0.18 9.56 8.17
CA GLU A 50 -0.26 9.23 9.62
C GLU A 50 -1.64 8.67 10.06
N HIS A 51 -2.27 7.85 9.22
CA HIS A 51 -3.60 7.28 9.44
C HIS A 51 -4.78 8.27 9.52
N TYR A 52 -4.59 9.56 9.22
CA TYR A 52 -5.68 10.53 9.23
C TYR A 52 -6.70 10.30 8.11
N LEU A 53 -7.98 10.45 8.46
CA LEU A 53 -9.04 10.76 7.53
C LEU A 53 -9.29 12.26 7.61
N SER A 54 -9.46 12.94 6.47
CA SER A 54 -9.54 14.40 6.48
C SER A 54 -10.76 14.90 7.27
N PRO A 55 -10.56 15.73 8.31
CA PRO A 55 -11.66 16.33 9.06
C PRO A 55 -12.17 17.63 8.41
N CYS A 56 -11.42 18.17 7.45
CA CYS A 56 -11.73 19.43 6.77
C CYS A 56 -12.73 19.17 5.64
N PRO A 57 -13.74 20.05 5.44
CA PRO A 57 -14.64 19.95 4.30
C PRO A 57 -13.92 19.98 2.94
N SER A 58 -12.77 20.67 2.87
CA SER A 58 -11.90 20.76 1.69
C SER A 58 -11.11 19.47 1.40
N SER A 59 -11.13 18.47 2.29
CA SER A 59 -10.42 17.18 2.12
C SER A 59 -8.90 17.28 1.91
N GLU A 60 -8.26 18.28 2.53
CA GLU A 60 -6.81 18.54 2.42
C GLU A 60 -5.91 17.38 2.87
N PHE A 61 -6.40 16.51 3.76
CA PHE A 61 -5.70 15.32 4.26
C PHE A 61 -6.35 14.02 3.76
N SER A 62 -6.90 14.05 2.55
CA SER A 62 -7.44 12.85 1.91
C SER A 62 -6.32 11.86 1.57
N ALA A 63 -6.71 10.65 1.15
CA ALA A 63 -5.76 9.63 0.71
C ALA A 63 -4.84 10.19 -0.39
N MET A 64 -3.53 10.08 -0.16
CA MET A 64 -2.48 10.61 -1.03
C MET A 64 -2.12 9.66 -2.18
N GLY A 65 -2.71 8.47 -2.22
CA GLY A 65 -2.50 7.52 -3.30
C GLY A 65 -3.04 6.13 -3.03
N ASP A 66 -2.84 5.26 -4.01
CA ASP A 66 -3.39 3.90 -4.05
C ASP A 66 -2.29 2.86 -4.22
N VAL A 67 -2.44 1.73 -3.53
CA VAL A 67 -1.61 0.55 -3.77
C VAL A 67 -2.11 -0.15 -5.03
N THR A 68 -1.29 -0.13 -6.07
CA THR A 68 -1.65 -0.72 -7.38
C THR A 68 -1.19 -2.16 -7.54
N ALA A 69 -0.16 -2.58 -6.81
CA ALA A 69 0.37 -3.94 -6.82
C ALA A 69 1.21 -4.18 -5.57
N LEU A 70 1.23 -5.43 -5.10
CA LEU A 70 2.05 -5.88 -3.98
C LEU A 70 2.92 -7.07 -4.42
N SER A 71 4.13 -7.18 -3.86
CA SER A 71 5.07 -8.28 -4.12
C SER A 71 6.09 -8.37 -3.00
N THR A 72 6.47 -9.59 -2.58
CA THR A 72 7.56 -9.87 -1.63
C THR A 72 8.87 -10.16 -2.32
#